data_AF-A0A7Y1YS99-F1
#
_entry.id   AF-A0A7Y1YS99-F1
#
_cell.length_a   1.000
_cell.length_b   1.000
_cell.length_c   1.000
_cell.angle_alpha   90.00
_cell.angle_beta   90.00
_cell.angle_gamma   90.00
#
_symmetry.space_group_name_H-M   'P 1'
#
loop_
_entity.id
_entity.type
_entity.pdbx_description
1 polymer ?
#
loop_
_entity_poly.entity_id
_entity_poly.type
_entity_poly.pdbx_seq_one_letter_code
_entity_poly.pdbx_strand_id
1 'polypeptide(L)'
;MKLHTTDQNQRLPLKAFWSQEVEVIEITTGLVHSTFLVVAGEDRFILQRVNTNVFKEADQVLANIAIVTQHLSSDPDYHLQVPEVVSTLDGRDSITTADESHWRCFSYIKGSTSKT
;
A
#
# COMPACT_ATOMS: atom_id res chain seq x y z
N MET A 1 18.63 16.14 -11.81
CA MET A 1 17.98 15.72 -10.56
C MET A 1 18.44 14.29 -10.27
N LYS A 2 19.36 14.09 -9.33
CA LYS A 2 19.98 12.76 -9.09
C LYS A 2 19.02 11.94 -8.23
N LEU A 3 18.40 10.94 -8.85
CA LEU A 3 17.63 9.91 -8.17
C LEU A 3 18.57 9.15 -7.23
N HIS A 4 18.44 9.38 -5.92
CA HIS A 4 19.11 8.58 -4.90
C HIS A 4 18.31 7.29 -4.71
N THR A 5 18.43 6.36 -5.66
CA THR A 5 17.71 5.06 -5.64
C THR A 5 18.74 3.95 -5.54
N THR A 6 19.20 3.60 -4.34
CA THR A 6 19.91 2.30 -4.19
C THR A 6 19.81 1.67 -2.80
N ASP A 7 19.67 2.45 -1.72
CA ASP A 7 19.67 1.85 -0.36
C ASP A 7 18.25 1.54 0.17
N GLN A 8 17.29 2.45 0.00
CA GLN A 8 15.94 2.28 0.57
C GLN A 8 15.11 1.14 -0.05
N ASN A 9 15.33 0.80 -1.32
CA ASN A 9 14.57 -0.27 -2.00
C ASN A 9 14.89 -1.66 -1.46
N GLN A 10 16.00 -1.86 -0.73
CA GLN A 10 16.34 -3.17 -0.15
C GLN A 10 15.46 -3.57 1.03
N ARG A 11 14.70 -2.64 1.63
CA ARG A 11 13.83 -2.91 2.80
C ARG A 11 12.35 -3.00 2.45
N LEU A 12 11.98 -2.79 1.20
CA LEU A 12 10.59 -2.87 0.75
C LEU A 12 10.22 -4.33 0.44
N PRO A 13 9.01 -4.80 0.80
CA PRO A 13 8.57 -6.16 0.54
C PRO A 13 8.12 -6.38 -0.92
N LEU A 14 8.79 -5.77 -1.91
CA LEU A 14 8.33 -5.75 -3.31
C LEU A 14 8.15 -7.16 -3.87
N LYS A 15 9.08 -8.07 -3.55
CA LYS A 15 9.02 -9.47 -3.99
C LYS A 15 7.86 -10.27 -3.41
N ALA A 16 7.23 -9.77 -2.34
CA ALA A 16 6.03 -10.39 -1.80
C ALA A 16 4.80 -10.10 -2.67
N PHE A 17 4.80 -8.98 -3.41
CA PHE A 17 3.65 -8.54 -4.21
C PHE A 17 3.86 -8.70 -5.72
N TRP A 18 5.10 -8.56 -6.21
CA TRP A 18 5.41 -8.61 -7.63
C TRP A 18 6.55 -9.61 -7.92
N SER A 19 6.36 -10.43 -8.94
CA SER A 19 7.38 -11.36 -9.45
C SER A 19 8.36 -10.70 -10.42
N GLN A 20 7.99 -9.53 -10.95
CA GLN A 20 8.78 -8.73 -11.88
C GLN A 20 9.37 -7.49 -11.18
N GLU A 21 10.33 -6.84 -11.83
CA GLU A 21 10.85 -5.56 -11.36
C GLU A 21 9.78 -4.46 -11.44
N VAL A 22 9.81 -3.56 -10.47
CA VAL A 22 8.87 -2.45 -10.34
C VAL A 22 9.62 -1.18 -9.99
N GLU A 23 9.10 -0.03 -10.43
CA GLU A 23 9.61 1.26 -10.02
C GLU A 23 8.90 1.71 -8.74
N VAL A 24 9.63 2.41 -7.87
CA VAL A 24 9.09 2.89 -6.59
C VAL A 24 9.45 4.35 -6.37
N ILE A 25 8.43 5.14 -5.98
CA ILE A 25 8.56 6.56 -5.66
C ILE A 25 7.96 6.79 -4.27
N GLU A 26 8.76 7.33 -3.35
CA GLU A 26 8.26 7.71 -2.03
C GLU A 26 7.33 8.94 -2.11
N ILE A 27 6.19 8.88 -1.42
CA ILE A 27 5.25 9.99 -1.26
C ILE A 27 5.43 10.56 0.16
N THR A 28 6.08 11.72 0.26
CA THR A 28 6.48 12.34 1.53
C THR A 28 5.46 13.29 2.14
N THR A 29 4.32 13.52 1.47
CA THR A 29 3.24 14.39 1.95
C THR A 29 2.35 13.73 3.01
N GLY A 30 2.48 12.42 3.23
CA GLY A 30 1.73 11.70 4.25
C GLY A 30 2.27 11.94 5.66
N LEU A 31 1.38 12.18 6.64
CA LEU A 31 1.76 12.51 8.02
C LEU A 31 1.85 11.29 8.95
N VAL A 32 1.26 10.15 8.56
CA VAL A 32 1.06 9.01 9.46
C VAL A 32 1.80 7.76 8.97
N HIS A 33 1.47 7.28 7.77
CA HIS A 33 2.06 6.10 7.16
C HIS A 33 3.19 6.47 6.19
N SER A 34 4.27 5.68 6.14
CA SER A 34 5.21 5.76 5.03
C SER A 34 4.51 5.24 3.78
N THR A 35 4.40 6.06 2.75
CA THR A 35 3.59 5.78 1.56
C THR A 35 4.46 5.81 0.31
N PHE A 36 4.29 4.83 -0.56
CA PHE A 36 5.07 4.67 -1.79
C PHE A 36 4.13 4.42 -2.97
N LEU A 37 4.38 5.09 -4.08
CA LEU A 37 3.81 4.75 -5.39
C LEU A 37 4.68 3.66 -6.01
N VAL A 38 4.06 2.54 -6.36
CA VAL A 38 4.71 1.46 -7.12
C VAL A 38 4.16 1.46 -8.54
N VAL A 39 5.04 1.38 -9.53
CA VAL A 39 4.69 1.27 -10.96
C VAL A 39 5.15 -0.10 -11.46
N ALA A 40 4.19 -0.93 -11.90
CA ALA A 40 4.45 -2.26 -12.43
C ALA A 40 3.89 -2.35 -13.85
N GLY A 41 4.73 -2.06 -14.85
CA GLY A 41 4.26 -1.90 -16.23
C GLY A 41 3.37 -0.67 -16.36
N GLU A 42 2.14 -0.86 -16.84
CA GLU A 42 1.15 0.23 -16.98
C GLU A 42 0.33 0.47 -15.69
N ASP A 43 0.41 -0.46 -14.74
CA ASP A 43 -0.36 -0.41 -13.51
C ASP A 43 0.38 0.34 -12.40
N ARG A 44 -0.41 0.93 -11.51
CA ARG A 44 0.07 1.71 -10.37
C ARG A 44 -0.58 1.23 -9.08
N PHE A 45 0.18 1.29 -8.01
CA PHE A 45 -0.24 0.81 -6.69
C PHE A 45 0.24 1.75 -5.59
N ILE A 46 -0.45 1.73 -4.46
CA ILE A 46 -0.05 2.41 -3.24
C ILE A 46 0.41 1.37 -2.22
N LEU A 47 1.72 1.31 -2.00
CA LEU A 47 2.34 0.49 -0.96
C LEU A 47 2.51 1.34 0.30
N GLN A 48 2.06 0.83 1.44
CA GLN A 48 2.18 1.54 2.71
C GLN A 48 2.80 0.68 3.79
N ARG A 49 3.72 1.29 4.54
CA ARG A 49 4.13 0.78 5.84
C ARG A 49 3.22 1.36 6.92
N VAL A 50 2.57 0.50 7.68
CA VAL A 50 1.74 0.90 8.82
C VAL A 50 2.64 1.46 9.92
N ASN A 51 2.22 2.56 10.53
CA ASN A 51 2.96 3.18 11.62
C ASN A 51 2.52 2.55 12.94
N THR A 52 3.28 1.57 13.42
CA THR A 52 3.00 0.84 14.67
C THR A 52 3.27 1.66 15.94
N ASN A 53 3.87 2.85 15.82
CA ASN A 53 3.93 3.79 16.94
C ASN A 53 2.56 4.40 17.24
N VAL A 54 1.77 4.65 16.18
CA VAL A 54 0.40 5.20 16.27
C VAL A 54 -0.64 4.10 16.39
N PHE A 55 -0.53 3.04 15.56
CA PHE A 55 -1.45 1.91 15.55
C PHE A 55 -0.79 0.67 16.15
N LYS A 56 -0.97 0.47 17.46
CA LYS A 56 -0.38 -0.66 18.19
C LYS A 56 -0.88 -2.03 17.71
N GLU A 57 -2.11 -2.05 17.22
CA GLU A 57 -2.81 -3.25 16.76
C GLU A 57 -2.94 -3.22 15.23
N ALA A 58 -1.82 -3.37 14.52
CA ALA A 58 -1.78 -3.26 13.05
C ALA A 58 -2.72 -4.26 12.35
N ASP A 59 -2.84 -5.47 12.89
CA ASP A 59 -3.73 -6.51 12.35
C ASP A 59 -5.20 -6.11 12.43
N GLN A 60 -5.61 -5.40 13.49
CA GLN A 60 -6.98 -4.88 13.61
C GLN A 60 -7.26 -3.79 12.57
N VAL A 61 -6.26 -2.96 12.25
CA VAL A 61 -6.39 -1.96 11.18
C VAL A 61 -6.61 -2.65 9.82
N LEU A 62 -5.88 -3.72 9.54
CA LEU A 62 -6.00 -4.48 8.30
C LEU A 62 -7.35 -5.20 8.20
N ALA A 63 -7.81 -5.83 9.30
CA ALA A 63 -9.13 -6.45 9.36
C ALA A 63 -10.26 -5.42 9.10
N ASN A 64 -10.17 -4.24 9.71
CA ASN A 64 -11.14 -3.17 9.49
C ASN A 64 -11.14 -2.69 8.04
N ILE A 65 -9.97 -2.57 7.42
CA ILE A 65 -9.86 -2.21 6.00
C ILE A 65 -10.62 -3.22 5.15
N ALA A 66 -10.37 -4.52 5.32
CA ALA A 66 -11.05 -5.56 4.55
C ALA A 66 -12.58 -5.52 4.73
N ILE A 67 -13.06 -5.32 5.96
CA ILE A 67 -14.50 -5.22 6.25
C ILE A 67 -15.12 -4.01 5.55
N VAL A 68 -14.49 -2.84 5.68
CA VAL A 68 -15.02 -1.58 5.13
C VAL A 68 -14.96 -1.58 3.62
N THR A 69 -13.85 -1.99 3.01
CA THR A 69 -13.74 -2.03 1.55
C THR A 69 -14.73 -3.04 0.95
N GLN A 70 -14.86 -4.23 1.54
CA GLN A 70 -15.83 -5.21 1.09
C GLN A 70 -17.27 -4.71 1.20
N HIS A 71 -17.61 -4.03 2.30
CA HIS A 71 -18.94 -3.46 2.49
C HIS A 71 -19.25 -2.40 1.43
N LEU A 72 -18.36 -1.42 1.25
CA LEU A 72 -18.54 -0.33 0.29
C LEU A 72 -18.56 -0.83 -1.16
N SER A 73 -17.71 -1.80 -1.51
CA SER A 73 -17.69 -2.40 -2.86
C SER A 73 -18.94 -3.24 -3.17
N SER A 74 -19.66 -3.70 -2.13
CA SER A 74 -20.90 -4.47 -2.31
C SER A 74 -22.16 -3.61 -2.40
N ASP A 75 -22.06 -2.32 -2.08
CA ASP A 75 -23.17 -1.38 -2.10
C ASP A 75 -23.36 -0.80 -3.51
N PRO A 76 -24.45 -1.14 -4.23
CA PRO A 76 -24.69 -0.63 -5.58
C PRO A 76 -24.95 0.88 -5.62
N ASP A 77 -25.33 1.48 -4.49
CA ASP A 77 -25.60 2.92 -4.38
C ASP A 77 -24.36 3.72 -3.95
N TYR A 78 -23.22 3.06 -3.71
CA TYR A 78 -21.97 3.74 -3.36
C TYR A 78 -21.23 4.24 -4.61
N HIS A 79 -21.14 5.56 -4.76
CA HIS A 79 -20.65 6.19 -5.99
C HIS A 79 -19.15 6.51 -6.02
N LEU A 80 -18.41 6.27 -4.93
CA LEU A 80 -16.97 6.51 -4.88
C LEU A 80 -16.19 5.25 -5.22
N GLN A 81 -15.06 5.43 -5.90
CA GLN A 81 -14.13 4.34 -6.14
C GLN A 81 -13.48 3.91 -4.81
N VAL A 82 -13.63 2.64 -4.46
CA VAL A 82 -13.01 2.03 -3.27
C VAL A 82 -11.64 1.48 -3.66
N PRO A 83 -10.57 1.78 -2.92
CA PRO A 83 -9.27 1.13 -3.14
C PRO A 83 -9.39 -0.37 -2.88
N GLU A 84 -8.93 -1.17 -3.83
CA GLU A 84 -8.87 -2.62 -3.70
C GLU A 84 -7.60 -3.02 -2.96
N VAL A 85 -7.72 -3.97 -2.03
CA VAL A 85 -6.56 -4.57 -1.38
C VAL A 85 -5.86 -5.47 -2.38
N VAL A 86 -4.55 -5.27 -2.54
CA VAL A 86 -3.72 -6.11 -3.41
C VAL A 86 -3.03 -7.15 -2.55
N SER A 87 -3.42 -8.41 -2.71
CA SER A 87 -2.80 -9.53 -2.00
C SER A 87 -1.38 -9.80 -2.51
N THR A 88 -0.55 -10.35 -1.63
CA THR A 88 0.76 -10.90 -1.96
C THR A 88 0.63 -12.08 -2.93
N LEU A 89 1.75 -12.50 -3.52
CA LEU A 89 1.84 -13.66 -4.40
C LEU A 89 1.41 -14.98 -3.72
N ASP A 90 1.44 -15.03 -2.38
CA ASP A 90 0.95 -16.16 -1.59
C ASP A 90 -0.46 -15.96 -1.01
N GLY A 91 -1.19 -14.94 -1.47
CA GLY A 91 -2.61 -14.74 -1.18
C GLY A 91 -2.91 -14.06 0.16
N ARG A 92 -1.94 -13.36 0.75
CA ARG A 92 -2.13 -12.60 2.00
C ARG A 92 -2.36 -11.12 1.70
N ASP A 93 -3.28 -10.50 2.41
CA ASP A 93 -3.62 -9.07 2.21
C ASP A 93 -2.60 -8.10 2.84
N SER A 94 -1.61 -8.65 3.54
CA SER A 94 -0.55 -7.89 4.19
C SER A 94 0.68 -8.77 4.43
N ILE A 95 1.81 -8.13 4.73
CA ILE A 95 3.03 -8.83 5.11
C ILE A 95 3.73 -8.10 6.25
N THR A 96 4.16 -8.87 7.25
CA THR A 96 5.11 -8.41 8.28
C THR A 96 6.50 -8.86 7.88
N THR A 97 7.42 -7.91 7.70
CA THR A 97 8.82 -8.20 7.38
C THR A 97 9.62 -8.55 8.64
N ALA A 98 10.85 -9.06 8.46
CA ALA A 98 11.69 -9.52 9.57
C ALA A 98 12.08 -8.41 10.57
N ASP A 99 11.95 -7.15 10.18
CA ASP A 99 12.13 -5.96 11.02
C ASP A 99 10.84 -5.52 11.73
N GLU A 100 9.82 -6.39 11.78
CA GLU A 100 8.49 -6.13 12.36
C GLU A 100 7.73 -4.97 11.69
N SER A 101 8.15 -4.53 10.50
CA SER A 101 7.39 -3.58 9.71
C SER A 101 6.17 -4.26 9.09
N HIS A 102 4.98 -3.68 9.28
CA HIS A 102 3.74 -4.16 8.69
C HIS A 102 3.45 -3.41 7.40
N TRP A 103 3.17 -4.16 6.33
CA TRP A 103 2.97 -3.61 4.98
C TRP A 103 1.66 -4.06 4.37
N ARG A 104 1.04 -3.14 3.62
CA ARG A 104 -0.18 -3.37 2.84
C ARG A 104 -0.10 -2.67 1.49
N CYS A 105 -0.84 -3.17 0.52
CA CYS A 105 -0.87 -2.62 -0.82
C CYS A 105 -2.32 -2.38 -1.28
N PHE A 106 -2.53 -1.27 -1.98
CA PHE A 106 -3.81 -0.93 -2.59
C PHE A 106 -3.69 -0.64 -4.07
N SER A 107 -4.78 -0.81 -4.81
CA SER A 107 -4.92 -0.27 -6.16
C SER A 107 -4.81 1.25 -6.15
N TYR A 108 -4.20 1.82 -7.20
CA TYR A 108 -4.09 3.26 -7.35
C TYR A 108 -5.36 3.86 -7.97
N ILE A 109 -5.97 4.81 -7.27
CA ILE A 109 -7.11 5.58 -7.80
C ILE A 109 -6.58 6.70 -8.70
N LYS A 110 -6.83 6.58 -10.02
CA LYS A 110 -6.43 7.58 -11.02
C LYS A 110 -7.15 8.90 -10.76
N GLY A 111 -6.43 10.02 -10.95
CA GLY A 111 -6.99 11.37 -10.76
C GLY A 111 -7.18 11.80 -9.30
N SER A 112 -6.69 11.03 -8.33
CA SER A 112 -6.67 11.43 -6.93
C SER A 112 -5.51 12.39 -6.64
N THR A 113 -5.76 13.35 -5.75
CA THR A 113 -4.73 14.26 -5.23
C THR A 113 -4.78 14.25 -3.70
N SER A 114 -3.60 14.31 -3.07
CA SER A 114 -3.53 14.62 -1.63
C SER A 114 -3.62 16.13 -1.48
N LYS A 115 -4.48 16.62 -0.58
CA LYS A 115 -4.49 18.04 -0.21
C LYS A 115 -3.15 18.39 0.45
N THR A 116 -2.44 19.33 -0.17
CA THR A 116 -1.26 20.02 0.36
C THR A 116 -1.65 21.17 1.28
#